data_AF-A0A0B6X9L5-F1
#
_entry.id   AF-A0A0B6X9L5-F1
#
_cell.length_a   1.000
_cell.length_b   1.000
_cell.length_c   1.000
_cell.angle_alpha   90.00
_cell.angle_beta   90.00
_cell.angle_gamma   90.00
#
_symmetry.space_group_name_H-M   'P 1'
#
loop_
_entity.id
_entity.type
_entity.pdbx_description
1 polymer ?
#
loop_
_entity_poly.entity_id
_entity_poly.type
_entity_poly.pdbx_seq_one_letter_code
_entity_poly.pdbx_strand_id
1 'polypeptide(L)'
;MGRKRKNPTDNWMPPRVRRGRSAYEFLTHDSRTIRLCDFSATQAEVWVAYEKLLADQKNEETLNGLVKAFFLSGDFTDLSIETQKDYRKYSKKLLPVFGNMLPDSIKPEHIRKYMDKRGLKSKTQANREKNFLSRVFGWGYERGLVRGNPCKGVRQFKEKARDRYITDDEYNALYSISPTIVQIAMELAYLCLARQADVLALTFAQVQEAGIFIKQGKTGVAQIKAWTNRLDNAVALSKTLPIDTGVSSIYVLHQRKGSRYTRDGFNSRWKKAKDIAKDTFPELDFNFTFHDLKAKGVSDLDGPLSEKQQISGHRNITQTARYDRKVNIVPVVGGQKK
;
A
#
# COMPACT_ATOMS: atom_id res chain seq x y z
N MET A 1 -39.72 -32.89 -3.39
CA MET A 1 -40.66 -32.21 -4.31
C MET A 1 -41.38 -31.10 -3.56
N GLY A 2 -41.47 -29.89 -4.12
CA GLY A 2 -42.15 -28.76 -3.48
C GLY A 2 -43.66 -28.98 -3.38
N ARG A 3 -44.29 -28.39 -2.36
CA ARG A 3 -45.76 -28.41 -2.19
C ARG A 3 -46.41 -27.78 -3.42
N LYS A 4 -47.37 -28.48 -4.05
CA LYS A 4 -48.16 -27.92 -5.17
C LYS A 4 -48.86 -26.63 -4.72
N ARG A 5 -48.83 -25.60 -5.56
CA ARG A 5 -49.46 -24.31 -5.28
C ARG A 5 -50.99 -24.48 -5.22
N LYS A 6 -51.66 -23.68 -4.37
CA LYS A 6 -53.12 -23.76 -4.18
C LYS A 6 -53.90 -23.34 -5.43
N ASN A 7 -53.39 -22.39 -6.20
CA ASN A 7 -54.02 -21.92 -7.43
C ASN A 7 -53.28 -22.49 -8.65
N PRO A 8 -53.94 -23.24 -9.55
CA PRO A 8 -53.30 -23.81 -10.74
C PRO A 8 -52.69 -22.77 -11.68
N THR A 9 -53.27 -21.56 -11.76
CA THR A 9 -52.77 -20.48 -12.62
C THR A 9 -51.45 -19.88 -12.15
N ASP A 10 -51.00 -20.22 -10.95
CA ASP A 10 -49.76 -19.73 -10.34
C ASP A 10 -48.57 -20.70 -10.55
N ASN A 11 -48.78 -21.83 -11.25
CA ASN A 11 -47.77 -22.88 -11.42
C ASN A 11 -46.57 -22.46 -12.29
N TRP A 12 -46.72 -21.44 -13.12
CA TRP A 12 -45.65 -20.91 -13.99
C TRP A 12 -44.59 -20.12 -13.22
N MET A 13 -44.88 -19.65 -12.00
CA MET A 13 -43.99 -18.77 -11.24
C MET A 13 -42.73 -19.52 -10.74
N PRO A 14 -41.57 -18.83 -10.69
CA PRO A 14 -40.32 -19.41 -10.21
C PRO A 14 -40.41 -19.95 -8.77
N PRO A 15 -39.50 -20.87 -8.36
CA PRO A 15 -39.48 -21.40 -7.00
C PRO A 15 -39.48 -20.31 -5.92
N ARG A 16 -40.29 -20.50 -4.87
CA ARG A 16 -40.41 -19.59 -3.71
C ARG A 16 -40.93 -18.18 -4.05
N VAL A 17 -41.38 -17.93 -5.28
CA VAL A 17 -42.10 -16.71 -5.67
C VAL A 17 -43.59 -16.90 -5.47
N ARG A 18 -44.25 -15.92 -4.84
CA ARG A 18 -45.70 -15.89 -4.61
C ARG A 18 -46.31 -14.56 -5.02
N ARG A 19 -47.63 -14.53 -5.18
CA ARG A 19 -48.39 -13.28 -5.26
C ARG A 19 -48.57 -12.73 -3.85
N GLY A 20 -48.02 -11.54 -3.61
CA GLY A 20 -48.23 -10.76 -2.39
C GLY A 20 -49.51 -9.95 -2.45
N ARG A 21 -49.60 -8.89 -1.65
CA ARG A 21 -50.77 -7.98 -1.67
C ARG A 21 -50.79 -7.06 -2.89
N SER A 22 -49.61 -6.68 -3.40
CA SER A 22 -49.47 -5.65 -4.45
C SER A 22 -48.39 -5.95 -5.50
N ALA A 23 -47.75 -7.11 -5.42
CA ALA A 23 -46.57 -7.46 -6.21
C ALA A 23 -46.31 -8.96 -6.23
N TYR A 24 -45.48 -9.40 -7.17
CA TYR A 24 -44.81 -10.69 -7.07
C TYR A 24 -43.65 -10.57 -6.07
N GLU A 25 -43.57 -11.54 -5.15
CA GLU A 25 -42.64 -11.51 -4.01
C GLU A 25 -41.85 -12.81 -3.91
N PHE A 26 -40.54 -12.71 -3.68
CA PHE A 26 -39.66 -13.84 -3.38
C PHE A 26 -39.55 -14.04 -1.86
N LEU A 27 -39.80 -15.28 -1.40
CA LEU A 27 -39.66 -15.65 -0.01
C LEU A 27 -38.28 -16.27 0.24
N THR A 28 -37.40 -15.54 0.93
CA THR A 28 -36.07 -16.02 1.33
C THR A 28 -36.13 -17.19 2.31
N HIS A 29 -35.02 -17.93 2.49
CA HIS A 29 -34.93 -19.05 3.43
C HIS A 29 -35.26 -18.65 4.88
N ASP A 30 -34.95 -17.41 5.27
CA ASP A 30 -35.24 -16.85 6.60
C ASP A 30 -36.66 -16.25 6.69
N SER A 31 -37.57 -16.63 5.80
CA SER A 31 -38.95 -16.12 5.72
C SER A 31 -39.10 -14.61 5.48
N ARG A 32 -38.02 -13.89 5.14
CA ARG A 32 -38.09 -12.50 4.67
C ARG A 32 -38.66 -12.45 3.26
N THR A 33 -39.48 -11.44 2.98
CA THR A 33 -40.18 -11.26 1.70
C THR A 33 -39.52 -10.13 0.91
N ILE A 34 -39.09 -10.39 -0.32
CA ILE A 34 -38.47 -9.41 -1.22
C ILE A 34 -39.41 -9.14 -2.39
N ARG A 35 -39.74 -7.88 -2.65
CA ARG A 35 -40.55 -7.47 -3.80
C ARG A 35 -39.74 -7.65 -5.10
N LEU A 36 -40.29 -8.36 -6.09
CA LEU A 36 -39.68 -8.54 -7.41
C LEU A 36 -40.17 -7.49 -8.40
N CYS A 37 -41.48 -7.47 -8.66
CA CYS A 37 -42.12 -6.59 -9.64
C CYS A 37 -43.61 -6.44 -9.32
N ASP A 38 -44.26 -5.44 -9.92
CA ASP A 38 -45.71 -5.25 -9.82
C ASP A 38 -46.52 -6.34 -10.57
N PHE A 39 -47.84 -6.32 -10.43
CA PHE A 39 -48.72 -7.28 -11.10
C PHE A 39 -48.94 -7.01 -12.60
N SER A 40 -48.53 -5.84 -13.11
CA SER A 40 -48.57 -5.54 -14.54
C SER A 40 -47.44 -6.24 -15.31
N ALA A 41 -46.40 -6.71 -14.62
CA ALA A 41 -45.31 -7.48 -15.22
C ALA A 41 -45.80 -8.79 -15.84
N THR A 42 -45.33 -9.06 -17.05
CA THR A 42 -45.51 -10.33 -17.77
C THR A 42 -44.79 -11.48 -17.06
N GLN A 43 -45.16 -12.71 -17.39
CA GLN A 43 -44.52 -13.90 -16.80
C GLN A 43 -43.00 -13.90 -17.02
N ALA A 44 -42.54 -13.53 -18.22
CA ALA A 44 -41.13 -13.45 -18.55
C ALA A 44 -40.39 -12.42 -17.69
N GLU A 45 -40.97 -11.24 -17.46
CA GLU A 45 -40.38 -10.20 -16.62
C GLU A 45 -40.26 -10.64 -15.15
N VAL A 46 -41.21 -11.43 -14.64
CA VAL A 46 -41.11 -12.01 -13.29
C VAL A 46 -39.95 -13.01 -13.22
N TRP A 47 -39.76 -13.84 -14.25
CA TRP A 47 -38.61 -14.76 -14.34
C TRP A 47 -37.28 -14.02 -14.40
N VAL A 48 -37.18 -12.96 -15.21
CA VAL A 48 -35.97 -12.11 -15.29
C VAL A 48 -35.67 -11.43 -13.95
N ALA A 49 -36.69 -10.88 -13.26
CA ALA A 49 -36.52 -10.27 -11.95
C ALA A 49 -36.07 -11.29 -10.88
N TYR A 50 -36.59 -12.52 -10.94
CA TYR A 50 -36.17 -13.63 -10.09
C TYR A 50 -34.73 -14.05 -10.35
N GLU A 51 -34.35 -14.25 -11.62
CA GLU A 51 -32.98 -14.60 -12.00
C GLU A 51 -31.98 -13.51 -11.59
N LYS A 52 -32.36 -12.24 -11.77
CA LYS A 52 -31.57 -11.09 -11.30
C LYS A 52 -31.39 -11.11 -9.79
N LEU A 53 -32.46 -11.33 -9.02
CA LEU A 53 -32.38 -11.43 -7.55
C LEU A 53 -31.46 -12.58 -7.12
N LEU A 54 -31.57 -13.76 -7.74
CA LEU A 54 -30.68 -14.88 -7.44
C LEU A 54 -29.23 -14.59 -7.83
N ALA A 55 -28.99 -13.93 -8.96
CA ALA A 55 -27.65 -13.54 -9.38
C ALA A 55 -27.04 -12.52 -8.41
N ASP A 56 -27.83 -11.56 -7.92
CA ASP A 56 -27.40 -10.56 -6.94
C ASP A 56 -27.08 -11.21 -5.58
N GLN A 57 -27.95 -12.09 -5.07
CA GLN A 57 -27.70 -12.86 -3.83
C GLN A 57 -26.44 -13.71 -3.95
N LYS A 58 -26.30 -14.44 -5.06
CA LYS A 58 -25.11 -15.26 -5.32
C LYS A 58 -23.84 -14.40 -5.38
N ASN A 59 -23.92 -13.21 -5.96
CA ASN A 59 -22.78 -12.28 -6.00
C ASN A 59 -22.38 -11.78 -4.62
N GLU A 60 -23.33 -11.55 -3.71
CA GLU A 60 -23.06 -11.16 -2.32
C GLU A 60 -22.41 -12.29 -1.50
N GLU A 61 -22.79 -13.54 -1.75
CA GLU A 61 -22.23 -14.71 -1.06
C GLU A 61 -20.82 -15.11 -1.56
N THR A 62 -20.36 -14.54 -2.67
CA THR A 62 -19.04 -14.85 -3.24
C THR A 62 -17.90 -14.08 -2.56
N LEU A 63 -16.65 -14.46 -2.85
CA LEU A 63 -15.48 -13.67 -2.44
C LEU A 63 -15.55 -12.23 -2.97
N ASN A 64 -16.15 -12.00 -4.14
CA ASN A 64 -16.35 -10.65 -4.66
C ASN A 64 -17.26 -9.83 -3.72
N GLY A 65 -18.37 -10.42 -3.26
CA GLY A 65 -19.24 -9.84 -2.25
C GLY A 65 -18.50 -9.53 -0.95
N LEU A 66 -17.73 -10.49 -0.43
CA LEU A 66 -16.93 -10.31 0.80
C LEU A 66 -15.90 -9.17 0.66
N VAL A 67 -15.18 -9.09 -0.46
CA VAL A 67 -14.20 -8.03 -0.71
C VAL A 67 -14.87 -6.66 -0.86
N LYS A 68 -16.03 -6.59 -1.52
CA LYS A 68 -16.83 -5.35 -1.60
C LYS A 68 -17.29 -4.90 -0.23
N ALA A 69 -17.81 -5.80 0.59
CA ALA A 69 -18.24 -5.51 1.95
C ALA A 69 -17.07 -5.02 2.82
N PHE A 70 -15.88 -5.64 2.69
CA PHE A 70 -14.67 -5.15 3.35
C PHE A 70 -14.29 -3.72 2.90
N PHE A 71 -14.35 -3.41 1.61
CA PHE A 71 -14.02 -2.06 1.11
C PHE A 71 -15.02 -0.98 1.53
N LEU A 72 -16.24 -1.35 1.92
CA LEU A 72 -17.25 -0.44 2.46
C LEU A 72 -17.21 -0.35 3.99
N SER A 73 -16.36 -1.14 4.65
CA SER A 73 -16.30 -1.21 6.11
C SER A 73 -15.46 -0.08 6.73
N GLY A 74 -15.78 0.26 7.99
CA GLY A 74 -14.97 1.17 8.82
C GLY A 74 -13.51 0.73 8.93
N ASP A 75 -13.28 -0.57 9.09
CA ASP A 75 -11.95 -1.18 9.11
C ASP A 75 -11.07 -0.82 7.90
N PHE A 76 -11.67 -0.64 6.73
CA PHE A 76 -10.96 -0.27 5.52
C PHE A 76 -10.78 1.24 5.39
N THR A 77 -11.78 2.03 5.80
CA THR A 77 -11.69 3.49 5.79
C THR A 77 -10.63 4.02 6.75
N ASP A 78 -10.42 3.32 7.88
CA ASP A 78 -9.42 3.67 8.90
C ASP A 78 -7.98 3.37 8.45
N LEU A 79 -7.81 2.57 7.39
CA LEU A 79 -6.49 2.31 6.82
C LEU A 79 -5.95 3.56 6.12
N SER A 80 -4.62 3.70 6.12
CA SER A 80 -3.97 4.76 5.35
C SER A 80 -4.36 4.69 3.86
N ILE A 81 -4.48 5.85 3.22
CA ILE A 81 -4.86 5.97 1.80
C ILE A 81 -3.98 5.09 0.90
N GLU A 82 -2.68 4.97 1.19
CA GLU A 82 -1.77 4.12 0.41
C GLU A 82 -2.09 2.63 0.61
N THR A 83 -2.37 2.19 1.84
CA THR A 83 -2.80 0.81 2.11
C THR A 83 -4.11 0.49 1.40
N GLN A 84 -5.06 1.43 1.39
CA GLN A 84 -6.32 1.26 0.67
C GLN A 84 -6.09 1.11 -0.85
N LYS A 85 -5.20 1.92 -1.44
CA LYS A 85 -4.81 1.81 -2.86
C LYS A 85 -4.16 0.46 -3.16
N ASP A 86 -3.24 0.02 -2.31
CA ASP A 86 -2.58 -1.29 -2.44
C ASP A 86 -3.58 -2.44 -2.38
N TYR A 87 -4.53 -2.41 -1.44
CA TYR A 87 -5.55 -3.45 -1.31
C TYR A 87 -6.48 -3.51 -2.53
N ARG A 88 -6.90 -2.35 -3.06
CA ARG A 88 -7.65 -2.27 -4.33
C ARG A 88 -6.83 -2.79 -5.52
N LYS A 89 -5.51 -2.64 -5.51
CA LYS A 89 -4.63 -3.19 -6.53
C LYS A 89 -4.50 -4.71 -6.40
N TYR A 90 -4.39 -5.24 -5.18
CA TYR A 90 -4.30 -6.68 -4.94
C TYR A 90 -5.61 -7.40 -5.25
N SER A 91 -6.76 -6.80 -4.94
CA SER A 91 -8.07 -7.38 -5.28
C SER A 91 -8.24 -7.58 -6.78
N LYS A 92 -7.77 -6.65 -7.62
CA LYS A 92 -7.78 -6.80 -9.10
C LYS A 92 -7.02 -8.03 -9.60
N LYS A 93 -6.12 -8.63 -8.81
CA LYS A 93 -5.40 -9.86 -9.17
C LYS A 93 -6.06 -11.12 -8.62
N LEU A 94 -6.70 -11.03 -7.46
CA LEU A 94 -7.33 -12.16 -6.78
C LEU A 94 -8.75 -12.41 -7.29
N LEU A 95 -9.54 -11.36 -7.53
CA LEU A 95 -10.94 -11.48 -7.94
C LEU A 95 -11.14 -12.22 -9.27
N PRO A 96 -10.26 -12.10 -10.29
CA PRO A 96 -10.38 -12.93 -11.49
C PRO A 96 -10.21 -14.43 -11.25
N VAL A 97 -9.55 -14.84 -10.16
CA VAL A 97 -9.28 -16.26 -9.84
C VAL A 97 -10.30 -16.80 -8.86
N PHE A 98 -10.58 -16.05 -7.79
CA PHE A 98 -11.38 -16.51 -6.66
C PHE A 98 -12.71 -15.79 -6.53
N GLY A 99 -12.94 -14.72 -7.29
CA GLY A 99 -14.05 -13.78 -7.05
C GLY A 99 -15.43 -14.42 -7.11
N ASN A 100 -15.63 -15.40 -7.98
CA ASN A 100 -16.91 -16.11 -8.14
C ASN A 100 -17.05 -17.33 -7.21
N MET A 101 -16.02 -17.65 -6.41
CA MET A 101 -16.07 -18.75 -5.46
C MET A 101 -16.77 -18.31 -4.17
N LEU A 102 -17.49 -19.23 -3.53
CA LEU A 102 -17.93 -19.05 -2.15
C LEU A 102 -16.68 -18.98 -1.25
N PRO A 103 -16.55 -18.00 -0.33
CA PRO A 103 -15.36 -17.85 0.51
C PRO A 103 -14.96 -19.12 1.25
N ASP A 104 -15.94 -19.84 1.82
CA ASP A 104 -15.71 -21.10 2.55
C ASP A 104 -15.27 -22.27 1.66
N SER A 105 -15.44 -22.17 0.34
CA SER A 105 -14.91 -23.17 -0.62
C SER A 105 -13.44 -22.96 -0.96
N ILE A 106 -12.85 -21.81 -0.59
CA ILE A 106 -11.45 -21.50 -0.84
C ILE A 106 -10.61 -22.20 0.22
N LYS A 107 -9.75 -23.13 -0.21
CA LYS A 107 -8.90 -23.93 0.66
C LYS A 107 -7.43 -23.46 0.64
N PRO A 108 -6.62 -23.79 1.66
CA PRO A 108 -5.20 -23.48 1.67
C PRO A 108 -4.44 -23.92 0.41
N GLU A 109 -4.76 -25.10 -0.17
CA GLU A 109 -4.11 -25.56 -1.40
C GLU A 109 -4.39 -24.66 -2.61
N HIS A 110 -5.58 -24.03 -2.69
CA HIS A 110 -5.91 -23.09 -3.77
C HIS A 110 -5.04 -21.84 -3.69
N ILE A 111 -4.83 -21.34 -2.47
CA ILE A 111 -3.98 -20.17 -2.21
C ILE A 111 -2.53 -20.50 -2.51
N ARG A 112 -2.06 -21.70 -2.13
CA ARG A 112 -0.71 -22.15 -2.45
C ARG A 112 -0.48 -22.21 -3.96
N LYS A 113 -1.40 -22.84 -4.71
CA LYS A 113 -1.34 -22.90 -6.18
C LYS A 113 -1.32 -21.50 -6.81
N TYR A 114 -2.14 -20.57 -6.31
CA TYR A 114 -2.11 -19.18 -6.74
C TYR A 114 -0.75 -18.54 -6.47
N MET A 115 -0.22 -18.70 -5.24
CA MET A 115 1.07 -18.15 -4.85
C MET A 115 2.21 -18.71 -5.69
N ASP A 116 2.21 -20.01 -5.99
CA ASP A 116 3.22 -20.65 -6.85
C ASP A 116 3.23 -20.05 -8.25
N LYS A 117 2.05 -19.99 -8.90
CA LYS A 117 1.92 -19.37 -10.24
C LYS A 117 2.31 -17.89 -10.23
N ARG A 118 1.85 -17.13 -9.23
CA ARG A 118 2.17 -15.69 -9.09
C ARG A 118 3.64 -15.46 -8.80
N GLY A 119 4.23 -16.36 -8.01
CA GLY A 119 5.60 -16.35 -7.53
C GLY A 119 6.63 -16.52 -8.64
N LEU A 120 6.28 -17.21 -9.75
CA LEU A 120 7.10 -17.27 -10.97
C LEU A 120 7.42 -15.86 -11.51
N LYS A 121 6.45 -14.94 -11.43
CA LYS A 121 6.64 -13.54 -11.84
C LYS A 121 7.14 -12.66 -10.70
N SER A 122 6.60 -12.82 -9.49
CA SER A 122 7.03 -12.04 -8.32
C SER A 122 6.59 -12.70 -7.02
N LYS A 123 7.56 -13.23 -6.28
CA LYS A 123 7.38 -13.82 -4.95
C LYS A 123 6.85 -12.80 -3.93
N THR A 124 7.38 -11.58 -3.95
CA THR A 124 6.93 -10.49 -3.06
C THR A 124 5.46 -10.15 -3.32
N GLN A 125 5.04 -9.99 -4.58
CA GLN A 125 3.65 -9.68 -4.86
C GLN A 125 2.69 -10.82 -4.47
N ALA A 126 3.09 -12.08 -4.66
CA ALA A 126 2.32 -13.23 -4.18
C ALA A 126 2.11 -13.17 -2.66
N ASN A 127 3.13 -12.82 -1.88
CA ASN A 127 3.01 -12.63 -0.44
C ASN A 127 2.06 -11.47 -0.09
N ARG A 128 2.15 -10.33 -0.79
CA ARG A 128 1.29 -9.16 -0.54
C ARG A 128 -0.18 -9.45 -0.83
N GLU A 129 -0.45 -10.10 -1.96
CA GLU A 129 -1.80 -10.52 -2.37
C GLU A 129 -2.39 -11.53 -1.36
N LYS A 130 -1.58 -12.52 -0.92
CA LYS A 130 -1.97 -13.45 0.16
C LYS A 130 -2.28 -12.73 1.48
N ASN A 131 -1.50 -11.72 1.86
CA ASN A 131 -1.75 -10.96 3.10
C ASN A 131 -3.04 -10.14 3.04
N PHE A 132 -3.33 -9.54 1.88
CA PHE A 132 -4.60 -8.86 1.67
C PHE A 132 -5.77 -9.84 1.78
N LEU A 133 -5.70 -11.00 1.12
CA LEU A 133 -6.73 -12.02 1.23
C LEU A 133 -6.92 -12.45 2.70
N SER A 134 -5.83 -12.67 3.43
CA SER A 134 -5.86 -12.99 4.85
C SER A 134 -6.53 -11.90 5.70
N ARG A 135 -6.35 -10.61 5.36
CA ARG A 135 -7.01 -9.50 6.06
C ARG A 135 -8.52 -9.50 5.79
N VAL A 136 -8.94 -9.72 4.55
CA VAL A 136 -10.37 -9.81 4.18
C VAL A 136 -11.04 -10.98 4.89
N PHE A 137 -10.42 -12.17 4.90
CA PHE A 137 -10.97 -13.32 5.60
C PHE A 137 -10.99 -13.14 7.12
N GLY A 138 -9.97 -12.50 7.71
CA GLY A 138 -10.00 -12.14 9.14
C GLY A 138 -11.16 -11.21 9.48
N TRP A 139 -11.35 -10.16 8.68
CA TRP A 139 -12.48 -9.23 8.83
C TRP A 139 -13.84 -9.91 8.68
N GLY A 140 -13.97 -10.81 7.70
CA GLY A 140 -15.19 -11.59 7.49
C GLY A 140 -15.47 -12.58 8.62
N TYR A 141 -14.42 -13.19 9.17
CA TYR A 141 -14.52 -14.17 10.25
C TYR A 141 -15.08 -13.55 11.53
N GLU A 142 -14.57 -12.36 11.91
CA GLU A 142 -15.07 -11.59 13.05
C GLU A 142 -16.57 -11.23 12.95
N ARG A 143 -17.14 -11.27 11.74
CA ARG A 143 -18.52 -10.93 11.44
C ARG A 143 -19.39 -12.14 11.10
N GLY A 144 -18.86 -13.35 11.25
CA GLY A 144 -19.57 -14.59 10.92
C GLY A 144 -19.86 -14.78 9.43
N LEU A 145 -19.23 -14.00 8.53
CA LEU A 145 -19.42 -14.10 7.07
C LEU A 145 -18.66 -15.28 6.46
N VAL A 146 -17.64 -15.78 7.15
CA VAL A 146 -16.83 -16.94 6.76
C VAL A 146 -16.53 -17.79 7.99
N ARG A 147 -16.35 -19.09 7.81
CA ARG A 147 -16.07 -20.03 8.92
C ARG A 147 -14.61 -20.03 9.36
N GLY A 148 -13.71 -19.55 8.51
CA GLY A 148 -12.28 -19.52 8.81
C GLY A 148 -11.46 -18.80 7.76
N ASN A 149 -10.16 -18.67 8.06
CA ASN A 149 -9.21 -18.00 7.17
C ASN A 149 -8.32 -19.04 6.45
N PRO A 150 -8.52 -19.29 5.15
CA PRO A 150 -7.75 -20.28 4.40
C PRO A 150 -6.29 -19.85 4.16
N CYS A 151 -5.94 -18.58 4.37
CA CYS A 151 -4.56 -18.11 4.29
C CYS A 151 -3.70 -18.52 5.50
N LYS A 152 -4.35 -18.93 6.61
CA LYS A 152 -3.66 -19.39 7.82
C LYS A 152 -2.95 -20.71 7.53
N GLY A 153 -1.68 -20.82 7.94
CA GLY A 153 -0.84 -21.98 7.64
C GLY A 153 -0.16 -21.99 6.26
N VAL A 154 -0.59 -21.14 5.31
CA VAL A 154 0.09 -21.03 4.00
C VAL A 154 1.40 -20.25 4.16
N ARG A 155 2.54 -20.93 3.98
CA ARG A 155 3.87 -20.33 4.10
C ARG A 155 4.14 -19.29 3.02
N GLN A 156 4.68 -18.14 3.42
CA GLN A 156 5.14 -17.09 2.52
C GLN A 156 6.47 -17.45 1.85
N PHE A 157 6.73 -16.87 0.68
CA PHE A 157 8.05 -16.92 0.07
C PHE A 157 9.05 -16.11 0.91
N LYS A 158 10.28 -16.62 1.05
CA LYS A 158 11.38 -15.87 1.66
C LYS A 158 11.70 -14.66 0.78
N GLU A 159 11.56 -13.46 1.33
CA GLU A 159 11.94 -12.22 0.67
C GLU A 159 13.42 -11.95 0.95
N LYS A 160 14.21 -11.69 -0.10
CA LYS A 160 15.57 -11.17 0.05
C LYS A 160 15.46 -9.66 0.28
N ALA A 161 15.90 -9.19 1.44
CA ALA A 161 16.01 -7.77 1.71
C ALA A 161 17.10 -7.16 0.82
N ARG A 162 16.93 -5.90 0.43
CA ARG A 162 17.98 -5.13 -0.22
C ARG A 162 19.05 -4.76 0.81
N ASP A 163 20.30 -5.04 0.47
CA ASP A 163 21.50 -4.89 1.29
C ASP A 163 22.55 -3.94 0.68
N ARG A 164 22.35 -3.48 -0.55
CA ARG A 164 23.25 -2.54 -1.22
C ARG A 164 23.39 -1.19 -0.50
N TYR A 165 24.64 -0.80 -0.27
CA TYR A 165 25.08 0.55 0.13
C TYR A 165 25.30 1.42 -1.12
N ILE A 166 25.03 2.72 -0.99
CA ILE A 166 25.24 3.72 -2.06
C ILE A 166 26.54 4.46 -1.73
N THR A 167 27.50 4.42 -2.66
CA THR A 167 28.80 5.09 -2.46
C THR A 167 28.65 6.62 -2.53
N ASP A 168 29.66 7.33 -2.03
CA ASP A 168 29.68 8.79 -2.14
C ASP A 168 29.77 9.23 -3.60
N ASP A 169 30.53 8.50 -4.42
CA ASP A 169 30.65 8.77 -5.87
C ASP A 169 29.29 8.62 -6.58
N GLU A 170 28.55 7.53 -6.32
CA GLU A 170 27.21 7.33 -6.87
C GLU A 170 26.23 8.42 -6.41
N TYR A 171 26.28 8.81 -5.14
CA TYR A 171 25.42 9.86 -4.60
C TYR A 171 25.74 11.22 -5.24
N ASN A 172 27.03 11.59 -5.27
CA ASN A 172 27.51 12.88 -5.77
C ASN A 172 27.30 13.02 -7.29
N ALA A 173 27.54 11.94 -8.05
CA ALA A 173 27.29 11.90 -9.49
C ALA A 173 25.80 12.10 -9.82
N LEU A 174 24.90 11.46 -9.07
CA LEU A 174 23.47 11.70 -9.24
C LEU A 174 23.07 13.12 -8.78
N TYR A 175 23.66 13.62 -7.69
CA TYR A 175 23.37 14.94 -7.16
C TYR A 175 23.75 16.04 -8.15
N SER A 176 24.93 15.94 -8.80
CA SER A 176 25.46 16.98 -9.69
C SER A 176 24.60 17.22 -10.93
N ILE A 177 23.98 16.17 -11.48
CA ILE A 177 23.09 16.28 -12.66
C ILE A 177 21.61 16.52 -12.28
N SER A 178 21.28 16.42 -10.99
CA SER A 178 19.89 16.43 -10.54
C SER A 178 19.31 17.85 -10.58
N PRO A 179 18.03 18.01 -10.96
CA PRO A 179 17.38 19.31 -10.80
C PRO A 179 17.32 19.69 -9.32
N THR A 180 17.31 20.99 -9.02
CA THR A 180 17.37 21.54 -7.64
C THR A 180 16.37 20.88 -6.69
N ILE A 181 15.13 20.65 -7.13
CA ILE A 181 14.11 19.96 -6.33
C ILE A 181 14.51 18.54 -5.90
N VAL A 182 15.21 17.80 -6.78
CA VAL A 182 15.70 16.46 -6.49
C VAL A 182 16.92 16.54 -5.56
N GLN A 183 17.84 17.48 -5.78
CA GLN A 183 18.99 17.72 -4.92
C GLN A 183 18.57 17.98 -3.46
N ILE A 184 17.64 18.92 -3.24
CA ILE A 184 17.12 19.22 -1.89
C ILE A 184 16.47 17.98 -1.28
N ALA A 185 15.67 17.24 -2.05
CA ALA A 185 15.03 16.03 -1.54
C ALA A 185 16.04 14.94 -1.18
N MET A 186 17.13 14.78 -1.94
CA MET A 186 18.23 13.85 -1.63
C MET A 186 18.87 14.20 -0.29
N GLU A 187 19.25 15.47 -0.12
CA GLU A 187 19.87 15.96 1.12
C GLU A 187 18.96 15.79 2.32
N LEU A 188 17.68 16.18 2.21
CA LEU A 188 16.72 15.99 3.29
C LEU A 188 16.51 14.51 3.63
N ALA A 189 16.43 13.62 2.64
CA ALA A 189 16.27 12.19 2.88
C ALA A 189 17.51 11.57 3.55
N TYR A 190 18.70 11.95 3.09
CA TYR A 190 19.99 11.47 3.59
C TYR A 190 20.28 11.99 5.00
N LEU A 191 20.29 13.31 5.20
CA LEU A 191 20.68 13.94 6.47
C LEU A 191 19.64 13.71 7.58
N CYS A 192 18.36 13.81 7.25
CA CYS A 192 17.30 13.65 8.25
C CYS A 192 16.89 12.19 8.46
N LEU A 193 17.44 11.25 7.68
CA LEU A 193 17.05 9.83 7.69
C LEU A 193 15.53 9.67 7.48
N ALA A 194 14.94 10.53 6.66
CA ALA A 194 13.51 10.65 6.49
C ALA A 194 13.03 9.81 5.31
N ARG A 195 11.77 9.32 5.36
CA ARG A 195 11.17 8.63 4.21
C ARG A 195 10.73 9.66 3.19
N GLN A 196 10.69 9.29 1.92
CA GLN A 196 10.23 10.16 0.84
C GLN A 196 8.89 10.85 1.15
N ALA A 197 7.92 10.14 1.71
CA ALA A 197 6.62 10.72 2.04
C ALA A 197 6.72 11.84 3.09
N ASP A 198 7.60 11.68 4.08
CA ASP A 198 7.84 12.67 5.14
C ASP A 198 8.60 13.88 4.55
N VAL A 199 9.62 13.64 3.71
CA VAL A 199 10.39 14.69 3.00
C VAL A 199 9.48 15.54 2.12
N LEU A 200 8.62 14.91 1.32
CA LEU A 200 7.68 15.62 0.45
C LEU A 200 6.57 16.33 1.21
N ALA A 201 6.31 15.99 2.48
CA ALA A 201 5.31 16.63 3.33
C ALA A 201 5.87 17.72 4.24
N LEU A 202 7.18 17.93 4.23
CA LEU A 202 7.85 18.88 5.11
C LEU A 202 7.40 20.32 4.82
N THR A 203 7.00 21.04 5.88
CA THR A 203 6.61 22.45 5.82
C THR A 203 7.61 23.36 6.52
N PHE A 204 7.62 24.65 6.16
CA PHE A 204 8.46 25.64 6.84
C PHE A 204 8.06 25.86 8.31
N ALA A 205 6.83 25.56 8.71
CA ALA A 205 6.43 25.58 10.12
C ALA A 205 7.16 24.51 10.97
N GLN A 206 7.70 23.48 10.34
CA GLN A 206 8.52 22.46 10.99
C GLN A 206 10.00 22.84 11.06
N VAL A 207 10.41 23.92 10.39
CA VAL A 207 11.77 24.46 10.43
C VAL A 207 11.86 25.40 11.62
N GLN A 208 12.61 24.99 12.63
CA GLN A 208 12.73 25.66 13.93
C GLN A 208 14.18 26.09 14.17
N GLU A 209 14.39 26.93 15.19
CA GLU A 209 15.73 27.37 15.59
C GLU A 209 16.65 26.19 15.95
N ALA A 210 16.13 25.19 16.65
CA ALA A 210 16.90 24.01 17.03
C ALA A 210 17.15 23.01 15.88
N GLY A 211 16.43 23.11 14.76
CA GLY A 211 16.51 22.15 13.66
C GLY A 211 15.18 21.92 12.94
N ILE A 212 15.09 20.80 12.22
CA ILE A 212 13.87 20.39 11.51
C ILE A 212 13.08 19.39 12.34
N PHE A 213 11.87 19.75 12.77
CA PHE A 213 10.96 18.85 13.46
C PHE A 213 10.27 17.88 12.50
N ILE A 214 10.53 16.58 12.63
CA ILE A 214 9.92 15.53 11.80
C ILE A 214 9.19 14.53 12.68
N LYS A 215 7.87 14.43 12.49
CA LYS A 215 7.04 13.33 12.98
C LYS A 215 6.80 12.33 11.85
N GLN A 216 7.43 11.15 11.94
CA GLN A 216 7.37 10.14 10.88
C GLN A 216 5.94 9.62 10.69
N GLY A 217 5.35 9.77 9.51
CA GLY A 217 3.96 9.39 9.27
C GLY A 217 3.67 7.89 9.44
N LYS A 218 4.68 7.03 9.17
CA LYS A 218 4.51 5.57 9.28
C LYS A 218 4.62 5.03 10.70
N THR A 219 5.48 5.61 11.54
CA THR A 219 5.84 5.06 12.86
C THR A 219 5.41 5.95 14.02
N GLY A 220 5.04 7.21 13.75
CA GLY A 220 4.63 8.21 14.73
C GLY A 220 5.78 8.84 15.52
N VAL A 221 7.03 8.40 15.32
CA VAL A 221 8.20 8.89 16.07
C VAL A 221 8.48 10.34 15.69
N ALA A 222 8.58 11.22 16.69
CA ALA A 222 8.85 12.64 16.53
C ALA A 222 10.28 12.97 16.99
N GLN A 223 11.03 13.70 16.16
CA GLN A 223 12.42 14.09 16.42
C GLN A 223 12.72 15.44 15.79
N ILE A 224 13.57 16.23 16.45
CA ILE A 224 14.22 17.39 15.82
C ILE A 224 15.55 16.91 15.22
N LYS A 225 15.76 17.22 13.95
CA LYS A 225 17.03 17.00 13.25
C LYS A 225 17.83 18.28 13.37
N ALA A 226 18.81 18.26 14.27
CA ALA A 226 19.64 19.41 14.58
C ALA A 226 20.38 19.94 13.34
N TRP A 227 20.63 21.25 13.33
CA TRP A 227 21.29 21.89 12.21
C TRP A 227 22.73 21.42 12.02
N THR A 228 23.10 21.31 10.76
CA THR A 228 24.49 21.29 10.28
C THR A 228 24.56 22.26 9.11
N ASN A 229 25.76 22.75 8.77
CA ASN A 229 25.93 23.63 7.62
C ASN A 229 25.35 23.00 6.33
N ARG A 230 25.49 21.68 6.18
CA ARG A 230 24.96 20.95 5.02
C ARG A 230 23.42 20.90 5.02
N LEU A 231 22.80 20.69 6.17
CA LEU A 231 21.33 20.68 6.28
C LEU A 231 20.74 22.08 6.09
N ASP A 232 21.37 23.09 6.67
CA ASP A 232 20.97 24.50 6.51
C ASP A 232 21.04 24.92 5.03
N ASN A 233 22.14 24.61 4.35
CA ASN A 233 22.28 24.86 2.91
C ASN A 233 21.18 24.21 2.07
N ALA A 234 20.75 22.97 2.39
CA ALA A 234 19.66 22.30 1.68
C ALA A 234 18.33 23.05 1.88
N VAL A 235 18.06 23.56 3.08
CA VAL A 235 16.86 24.35 3.38
C VAL A 235 16.95 25.75 2.75
N ALA A 236 18.11 26.40 2.75
CA ALA A 236 18.33 27.66 2.06
C ALA A 236 18.10 27.51 0.55
N LEU A 237 18.61 26.44 -0.07
CA LEU A 237 18.39 26.11 -1.48
C LEU A 237 16.91 25.88 -1.79
N SER A 238 16.12 25.35 -0.84
CA SER A 238 14.68 25.18 -1.04
C SER A 238 13.93 26.50 -1.23
N LYS A 239 14.44 27.60 -0.67
CA LYS A 239 13.83 28.94 -0.79
C LYS A 239 14.04 29.54 -2.19
N THR A 240 14.93 28.98 -3.02
CA THR A 240 15.18 29.44 -4.38
C THR A 240 14.35 28.69 -5.43
N LEU A 241 13.51 27.73 -5.01
CA LEU A 241 12.64 26.99 -5.92
C LEU A 241 11.66 27.92 -6.63
N PRO A 242 11.46 27.77 -7.96
CA PRO A 242 10.60 28.66 -8.72
C PRO A 242 9.15 28.51 -8.27
N ILE A 243 8.52 29.66 -8.02
CA ILE A 243 7.10 29.80 -7.68
C ILE A 243 6.47 30.85 -8.60
N ASP A 244 5.21 30.63 -8.99
CA ASP A 244 4.52 31.56 -9.88
C ASP A 244 4.14 32.85 -9.12
N THR A 245 4.10 33.98 -9.82
CA THR A 245 3.83 35.30 -9.22
C THR A 245 2.50 35.32 -8.46
N GLY A 246 2.51 35.85 -7.24
CA GLY A 246 1.32 35.91 -6.37
C GLY A 246 1.00 34.59 -5.65
N VAL A 247 1.85 33.57 -5.77
CA VAL A 247 1.69 32.28 -5.08
C VAL A 247 2.75 32.15 -3.99
N SER A 248 2.34 31.63 -2.83
CA SER A 248 3.24 31.20 -1.75
C SER A 248 3.05 29.72 -1.45
N SER A 249 4.07 29.10 -0.87
CA SER A 249 4.04 27.69 -0.46
C SER A 249 4.38 27.57 1.02
N ILE A 250 3.64 26.73 1.73
CA ILE A 250 4.00 26.31 3.09
C ILE A 250 5.02 25.17 3.09
N TYR A 251 5.18 24.47 1.96
CA TYR A 251 6.04 23.29 1.83
C TYR A 251 7.46 23.69 1.46
N VAL A 252 8.44 23.01 2.06
CA VAL A 252 9.86 23.10 1.72
C VAL A 252 10.10 22.61 0.29
N LEU A 253 9.40 21.54 -0.12
CA LEU A 253 9.42 21.02 -1.49
C LEU A 253 8.05 21.24 -2.14
N HIS A 254 7.98 22.19 -3.08
CA HIS A 254 6.73 22.58 -3.72
C HIS A 254 6.82 22.67 -5.23
N GLN A 255 5.67 22.52 -5.88
CA GLN A 255 5.49 22.80 -7.29
C GLN A 255 5.41 24.32 -7.52
N ARG A 256 5.50 24.76 -8.78
CA ARG A 256 5.38 26.18 -9.15
C ARG A 256 4.08 26.84 -8.67
N LYS A 257 2.99 26.05 -8.63
CA LYS A 257 1.67 26.47 -8.11
C LYS A 257 1.58 26.46 -6.58
N GLY A 258 2.70 26.36 -5.85
CA GLY A 258 2.76 26.34 -4.39
C GLY A 258 2.27 25.05 -3.73
N SER A 259 1.74 24.10 -4.49
CA SER A 259 1.23 22.84 -3.97
C SER A 259 2.34 21.82 -3.71
N ARG A 260 2.07 20.90 -2.78
CA ARG A 260 2.96 19.79 -2.47
C ARG A 260 3.22 18.89 -3.68
N TYR A 261 4.42 18.31 -3.75
CA TYR A 261 4.68 17.22 -4.69
C TYR A 261 3.95 15.93 -4.32
N THR A 262 3.31 15.31 -5.31
CA THR A 262 2.85 13.92 -5.17
C THR A 262 4.04 12.96 -5.30
N ARG A 263 3.90 11.75 -4.75
CA ARG A 263 4.92 10.69 -4.87
C ARG A 263 5.28 10.43 -6.33
N ASP A 264 4.28 10.25 -7.18
CA ASP A 264 4.49 9.89 -8.59
C ASP A 264 5.07 11.08 -9.39
N GLY A 265 4.63 12.31 -9.08
CA GLY A 265 5.17 13.53 -9.68
C GLY A 265 6.65 13.77 -9.34
N PHE A 266 7.06 13.47 -8.11
CA PHE A 266 8.46 13.50 -7.71
C PHE A 266 9.26 12.34 -8.33
N ASN A 267 8.74 11.11 -8.26
CA ASN A 267 9.43 9.92 -8.78
C ASN A 267 9.72 10.00 -10.28
N SER A 268 8.87 10.68 -11.06
CA SER A 268 9.15 10.96 -12.48
C SER A 268 10.43 11.78 -12.66
N ARG A 269 10.63 12.83 -11.85
CA ARG A 269 11.83 13.69 -11.89
C ARG A 269 13.07 12.94 -11.40
N TRP A 270 12.94 12.20 -10.30
CA TRP A 270 13.99 11.33 -9.78
C TRP A 270 14.44 10.30 -10.82
N LYS A 271 13.49 9.66 -11.50
CA LYS A 271 13.79 8.70 -12.57
C LYS A 271 14.54 9.37 -13.72
N LYS A 272 14.06 10.53 -14.18
CA LYS A 272 14.72 11.28 -15.27
C LYS A 272 16.17 11.64 -14.89
N ALA A 273 16.40 12.12 -13.67
CA ALA A 273 17.75 12.39 -13.18
C ALA A 273 18.62 11.13 -13.20
N LYS A 274 18.12 10.02 -12.66
CA LYS A 274 18.84 8.74 -12.71
C LYS A 274 19.16 8.25 -14.12
N ASP A 275 18.25 8.44 -15.07
CA ASP A 275 18.48 8.00 -16.45
C ASP A 275 19.61 8.86 -17.07
N ILE A 276 19.59 10.19 -16.85
CA ILE A 276 20.71 11.09 -17.25
C ILE A 276 22.03 10.70 -16.57
N ALA A 277 22.01 10.38 -15.27
CA ALA A 277 23.21 9.99 -14.54
C ALA A 277 23.85 8.71 -15.09
N LYS A 278 23.03 7.72 -15.47
CA LYS A 278 23.53 6.49 -16.10
C LYS A 278 24.22 6.74 -17.43
N ASP A 279 23.67 7.65 -18.23
CA ASP A 279 24.25 7.99 -19.53
C ASP A 279 25.53 8.81 -19.37
N THR A 280 25.62 9.62 -18.31
CA THR A 280 26.77 10.52 -18.04
C THR A 280 27.93 9.81 -17.34
N PHE A 281 27.62 8.87 -16.43
CA PHE A 281 28.58 8.14 -15.59
C PHE A 281 28.36 6.62 -15.74
N PRO A 282 28.65 6.04 -16.92
CA PRO A 282 28.37 4.64 -17.21
C PRO A 282 29.16 3.65 -16.35
N GLU A 283 30.25 4.09 -15.71
CA GLU A 283 31.06 3.33 -14.76
C GLU A 283 30.39 3.16 -13.38
N LEU A 284 29.40 4.00 -13.06
CA LEU A 284 28.67 3.97 -11.80
C LEU A 284 27.33 3.25 -11.94
N ASP A 285 26.90 2.55 -10.89
CA ASP A 285 25.63 1.82 -10.91
C ASP A 285 24.52 2.60 -10.17
N PHE A 286 23.53 3.11 -10.91
CA PHE A 286 22.40 3.83 -10.33
C PHE A 286 21.18 2.93 -10.00
N ASN A 287 21.37 1.62 -9.81
CA ASN A 287 20.33 0.68 -9.42
C ASN A 287 19.99 0.73 -7.91
N PHE A 288 19.64 1.93 -7.43
CA PHE A 288 19.06 2.16 -6.12
C PHE A 288 17.75 2.96 -6.21
N THR A 289 16.98 2.94 -5.12
CA THR A 289 15.74 3.69 -4.96
C THR A 289 15.95 4.90 -4.07
N PHE A 290 15.04 5.86 -4.12
CA PHE A 290 15.09 7.02 -3.23
C PHE A 290 15.08 6.64 -1.74
N HIS A 291 14.42 5.53 -1.39
CA HIS A 291 14.41 5.03 -0.01
C HIS A 291 15.79 4.55 0.47
N ASP A 292 16.68 4.18 -0.44
CA ASP A 292 18.03 3.74 -0.09
C ASP A 292 18.91 4.91 0.38
N LEU A 293 18.55 6.17 0.10
CA LEU A 293 19.24 7.34 0.65
C LEU A 293 19.15 7.40 2.19
N LYS A 294 18.00 6.97 2.75
CA LYS A 294 17.87 6.80 4.19
C LYS A 294 18.81 5.70 4.71
N ALA A 295 18.97 4.60 3.96
CA ALA A 295 19.89 3.52 4.36
C ALA A 295 21.35 3.99 4.29
N LYS A 296 21.72 4.74 3.24
CA LYS A 296 23.01 5.40 3.14
C LYS A 296 23.26 6.29 4.37
N GLY A 297 22.32 7.17 4.70
CA GLY A 297 22.42 8.04 5.87
C GLY A 297 22.58 7.27 7.18
N VAL A 298 21.83 6.19 7.40
CA VAL A 298 21.99 5.35 8.60
C VAL A 298 23.38 4.68 8.62
N SER A 299 23.86 4.24 7.46
CA SER A 299 25.16 3.58 7.35
C SER A 299 26.33 4.53 7.61
N ASP A 300 26.18 5.80 7.22
CA ASP A 300 27.20 6.84 7.38
C ASP A 300 27.19 7.52 8.76
N LEU A 301 26.23 7.18 9.63
CA LEU A 301 26.34 7.55 11.04
C LEU A 301 27.49 6.78 11.70
N ASP A 302 28.20 7.48 12.58
CA ASP A 302 29.14 6.85 13.51
C ASP A 302 28.42 6.19 14.70
N GLY A 303 29.20 5.46 15.49
CA GLY A 303 28.73 4.87 16.74
C GLY A 303 28.05 3.50 16.60
N PRO A 304 27.69 2.88 17.74
CA PRO A 304 27.06 1.58 17.77
C PRO A 304 25.64 1.62 17.19
N LEU A 305 25.13 0.43 16.85
CA LEU A 305 23.80 0.27 16.25
C LEU A 305 22.66 0.83 17.11
N SER A 306 22.84 0.91 18.43
CA SER A 306 21.89 1.51 19.38
C SER A 306 21.75 3.03 19.17
N GLU A 307 22.84 3.75 18.97
CA GLU A 307 22.82 5.20 18.68
C GLU A 307 22.20 5.45 17.31
N LYS A 308 22.61 4.67 16.30
CA LYS A 308 21.99 4.71 14.96
C LYS A 308 20.48 4.45 15.02
N GLN A 309 20.03 3.54 15.89
CA GLN A 309 18.61 3.26 16.09
C GLN A 309 17.86 4.48 16.63
N GLN A 310 18.41 5.13 17.67
CA GLN A 310 17.83 6.35 18.24
C GLN A 310 17.74 7.44 17.17
N ILE A 311 18.83 7.73 16.45
CA ILE A 311 18.87 8.78 15.43
C ILE A 311 17.91 8.48 14.26
N SER A 312 17.79 7.23 13.82
CA SER A 312 16.92 6.85 12.69
C SER A 312 15.43 6.72 13.02
N GLY A 313 15.10 6.72 14.32
CA GLY A 313 13.73 6.54 14.83
C GLY A 313 13.18 5.14 14.58
N HIS A 314 14.05 4.13 14.53
CA HIS A 314 13.64 2.73 14.37
C HIS A 314 13.24 2.12 15.72
N ARG A 315 12.13 1.40 15.75
CA ARG A 315 11.63 0.76 16.99
C ARG A 315 12.43 -0.48 17.39
N ASN A 316 12.98 -1.20 16.41
CA ASN A 316 13.68 -2.46 16.64
C ASN A 316 15.09 -2.37 16.08
N ILE A 317 16.08 -2.84 16.85
CA ILE A 317 17.49 -2.86 16.47
C ILE A 317 17.74 -3.69 15.19
N THR A 318 17.00 -4.78 14.98
CA THR A 318 17.07 -5.57 13.74
C THR A 318 16.59 -4.81 12.51
N GLN A 319 15.74 -3.79 12.68
CA GLN A 319 15.39 -2.89 11.58
C GLN A 319 16.59 -2.01 11.24
N THR A 320 17.25 -1.41 12.24
CA THR A 320 18.45 -0.59 12.04
C THR A 320 19.55 -1.39 11.35
N ALA A 321 19.80 -2.63 11.77
CA ALA A 321 20.79 -3.52 11.14
C ALA A 321 20.54 -3.74 9.63
N ARG A 322 19.29 -3.65 9.15
CA ARG A 322 18.98 -3.79 7.71
C ARG A 322 19.26 -2.50 6.92
N TYR A 323 19.34 -1.37 7.61
CA TYR A 323 19.64 -0.07 7.02
C TYR A 323 21.13 0.25 7.10
N ASP A 324 21.84 -0.29 8.08
CA ASP A 324 23.30 -0.21 8.18
C ASP A 324 23.94 -1.21 7.20
N ARG A 325 24.32 -0.71 6.02
CA ARG A 325 24.71 -1.50 4.84
C ARG A 325 26.15 -1.28 4.42
N LYS A 326 26.83 -0.29 4.99
CA LYS A 326 28.23 -0.01 4.69
C LYS A 326 29.07 -1.17 5.20
N VAL A 327 29.98 -1.64 4.36
CA VAL A 327 30.88 -2.74 4.72
C VAL A 327 31.86 -2.23 5.76
N ASN A 328 31.88 -2.86 6.92
CA ASN A 328 32.77 -2.48 8.01
C ASN A 328 34.18 -3.01 7.74
N ILE A 329 35.17 -2.13 7.85
CA ILE A 329 36.57 -2.53 7.95
C ILE A 329 36.78 -2.93 9.41
N VAL A 330 36.89 -4.23 9.67
CA VAL A 330 37.10 -4.77 11.01
C VAL A 330 38.58 -5.09 11.22
N PRO A 331 39.13 -4.86 12.43
CA PRO A 331 40.48 -5.27 12.73
C PRO A 331 40.60 -6.80 12.62
N VAL A 332 41.72 -7.27 12.11
CA VAL A 332 42.10 -8.68 12.23
C VAL A 332 42.39 -9.03 13.69
N VAL A 333 42.41 -10.32 14.01
CA VAL A 333 42.79 -10.81 15.35
C VAL A 333 44.15 -10.22 15.74
N GLY A 334 44.21 -9.53 16.89
CA GLY A 334 45.42 -8.83 17.37
C GLY A 334 45.57 -7.37 16.91
N GLY A 335 44.78 -6.91 15.93
CA GLY A 335 44.72 -5.52 15.47
C GLY A 335 43.65 -4.68 16.15
N GLN A 336 42.97 -5.23 17.16
CA GLN A 336 41.98 -4.50 17.94
C GLN A 336 42.72 -3.44 18.77
N LYS A 337 42.27 -2.17 18.70
CA LYS A 337 42.76 -1.13 19.62
C LYS A 337 42.45 -1.62 21.04
N LYS A 338 43.49 -1.71 21.88
CA LYS A 338 43.37 -2.05 23.31
C LYS A 338 42.54 -1.01 24.04
#